data_AF-A0AAW0W5D5-F1
#
_entry.id   AF-A0AAW0W5D5-F1
#
_cell.length_a   1.000
_cell.length_b   1.000
_cell.length_c   1.000
_cell.angle_alpha   90.00
_cell.angle_beta   90.00
_cell.angle_gamma   90.00
#
_symmetry.space_group_name_H-M   'P 1'
#
loop_
_entity.id
_entity.type
_entity.pdbx_description
1 polymer ?
#
loop_
_entity_poly.entity_id
_entity_poly.type
_entity_poly.pdbx_seq_one_letter_code
_entity_poly.pdbx_strand_id
1 'polypeptide(L)'
;KQGVMASPMFKPIGSNSGGVSGEGDNKFDVFYKDLKETEKRDSVLTSKQQIDRLLRPGASYANLNPFEVLQVDPKTPIDEIKKKFRRMSILVHPDKNQDDSERAQKAFDELTKAWRCLENESTRQKCLDIVEEAEAIVTKRTEERKKQLKREGKDTRVDEDDPEKLKRAVYVQTMKLFADMERKRRQQETRDQEERKRKRDLEIEEEEQRKAEKEWQKNFEVMTIPELHL
;
A
#
# COMPACT_ATOMS: atom_id res chain seq x y z
N LYS A 1 3.70 -76.57 28.48
CA LYS A 1 4.63 -76.14 29.55
C LYS A 1 4.71 -74.61 29.44
N GLN A 2 3.92 -73.87 30.22
CA GLN A 2 4.24 -73.30 31.55
C GLN A 2 5.23 -72.12 31.49
N GLY A 3 4.89 -71.01 32.16
CA GLY A 3 5.80 -69.89 32.52
C GLY A 3 5.52 -68.57 31.77
N VAL A 4 4.50 -67.75 32.05
CA VAL A 4 4.22 -66.80 33.16
C VAL A 4 5.29 -65.71 33.48
N MET A 5 4.79 -64.45 33.55
CA MET A 5 5.23 -63.24 34.30
C MET A 5 6.32 -62.36 33.67
N ALA A 6 6.32 -61.01 33.70
CA ALA A 6 5.49 -60.01 34.36
C ALA A 6 5.52 -58.67 33.56
N SER A 7 4.49 -57.84 33.77
CA SER A 7 4.35 -56.44 33.34
C SER A 7 5.24 -55.49 34.18
N PRO A 8 5.29 -54.17 33.89
CA PRO A 8 4.19 -53.22 34.20
C PRO A 8 3.85 -52.30 33.00
N MET A 9 2.60 -51.99 32.68
CA MET A 9 1.61 -51.19 33.42
C MET A 9 1.96 -49.68 33.47
N PHE A 10 1.50 -48.91 32.48
CA PHE A 10 0.45 -47.88 32.68
C PHE A 10 -0.09 -47.36 31.33
N LYS A 11 -1.40 -47.52 31.13
CA LYS A 11 -2.32 -46.86 30.16
C LYS A 11 -2.81 -45.52 30.79
N PRO A 12 -3.67 -44.64 30.20
CA PRO A 12 -4.58 -44.76 29.02
C PRO A 12 -4.54 -43.55 28.03
N ILE A 13 -4.91 -43.67 26.74
CA ILE A 13 -6.26 -43.68 26.08
C ILE A 13 -7.11 -42.46 26.44
N GLY A 14 -7.24 -41.48 25.52
CA GLY A 14 -8.45 -41.25 24.69
C GLY A 14 -9.18 -40.01 25.22
N SER A 15 -9.88 -39.15 24.48
CA SER A 15 -10.52 -39.20 23.17
C SER A 15 -11.05 -37.80 22.82
N ASN A 16 -10.94 -37.42 21.54
CA ASN A 16 -11.83 -36.59 20.70
C ASN A 16 -12.92 -35.69 21.34
N SER A 17 -12.91 -34.38 21.06
CA SER A 17 -13.91 -33.65 20.23
C SER A 17 -13.94 -32.12 20.48
N GLY A 18 -13.85 -31.37 19.37
CA GLY A 18 -14.50 -30.07 19.06
C GLY A 18 -14.51 -28.89 20.04
N GLY A 19 -14.03 -27.72 19.58
CA GLY A 19 -14.42 -26.42 20.15
C GLY A 19 -13.50 -25.26 19.77
N VAL A 20 -13.90 -24.49 18.76
CA VAL A 20 -13.28 -23.23 18.29
C VAL A 20 -13.27 -22.15 19.38
N SER A 21 -12.15 -21.44 19.54
CA SER A 21 -12.02 -19.96 19.68
C SER A 21 -10.75 -19.56 20.45
N GLY A 22 -9.88 -18.70 19.86
CA GLY A 22 -8.76 -18.11 20.61
C GLY A 22 -7.54 -17.59 19.82
N GLU A 23 -7.47 -17.78 18.50
CA GLU A 23 -6.29 -17.38 17.71
C GLU A 23 -6.31 -15.92 17.22
N GLY A 24 -7.45 -15.23 17.30
CA GLY A 24 -7.60 -13.84 16.86
C GLY A 24 -7.02 -12.82 17.85
N ASP A 25 -7.27 -13.01 19.13
CA ASP A 25 -6.94 -12.02 20.18
C ASP A 25 -5.45 -12.06 20.55
N ASN A 26 -4.86 -13.26 20.61
CA ASN A 26 -3.43 -13.44 20.85
C ASN A 26 -2.55 -12.85 19.74
N LYS A 27 -3.02 -12.89 18.48
CA LYS A 27 -2.26 -12.35 17.34
C LYS A 27 -2.26 -10.82 17.32
N PHE A 28 -3.31 -10.21 17.84
CA PHE A 28 -3.46 -8.76 17.92
C PHE A 28 -2.69 -8.16 19.10
N ASP A 29 -2.67 -8.84 20.25
CA ASP A 29 -1.83 -8.44 21.41
C ASP A 29 -0.33 -8.64 21.14
N VAL A 30 0.05 -9.69 20.40
CA VAL A 30 1.42 -9.88 19.91
C VAL A 30 1.81 -8.78 18.93
N PHE A 31 0.91 -8.37 18.03
CA PHE A 31 1.14 -7.25 17.12
C PHE A 31 1.31 -5.91 17.87
N TYR A 32 0.50 -5.65 18.89
CA TYR A 32 0.62 -4.42 19.68
C TYR A 32 1.85 -4.36 20.58
N LYS A 33 2.30 -5.51 21.09
CA LYS A 33 3.55 -5.62 21.86
C LYS A 33 4.78 -5.45 20.97
N ASP A 34 4.76 -6.03 19.77
CA ASP A 34 5.83 -5.90 18.77
C ASP A 34 5.93 -4.46 18.24
N LEU A 35 4.80 -3.76 18.09
CA LEU A 35 4.74 -2.36 17.66
C LEU A 35 5.26 -1.40 18.76
N LYS A 36 4.97 -1.67 20.04
CA LYS A 36 5.53 -0.94 21.20
C LYS A 36 7.03 -1.20 21.41
N GLU A 37 7.52 -2.39 21.08
CA GLU A 37 8.95 -2.70 21.11
C GLU A 37 9.70 -2.08 19.90
N THR A 38 9.00 -1.89 18.77
CA THR A 38 9.54 -1.25 17.57
C THR A 38 9.79 0.25 17.76
N GLU A 39 8.88 0.98 18.43
CA GLU A 39 9.10 2.40 18.77
C GLU A 39 10.29 2.63 19.72
N LYS A 40 10.64 1.62 20.55
CA LYS A 40 11.79 1.69 21.47
C LYS A 40 13.14 1.32 20.82
N ARG A 41 13.14 0.65 19.65
CA ARG A 41 14.35 0.18 18.93
C ARG A 41 14.88 1.14 17.87
N ASP A 42 14.20 2.25 17.56
CA ASP A 42 14.59 3.18 16.50
C ASP A 42 15.92 3.95 16.75
N SER A 43 16.65 3.62 17.82
CA SER A 43 18.04 4.02 18.00
C SER A 43 19.05 3.18 17.19
N VAL A 44 18.75 1.95 16.75
CA VAL A 44 19.67 1.11 15.94
C VAL A 44 18.89 0.08 15.10
N LEU A 45 18.31 0.48 13.97
CA LEU A 45 17.83 -0.50 12.98
C LEU A 45 19.00 -0.95 12.10
N THR A 46 19.29 -2.25 12.08
CA THR A 46 20.33 -2.86 11.24
C THR A 46 19.94 -2.79 9.75
N SER A 47 20.93 -2.92 8.85
CA SER A 47 20.69 -2.93 7.40
C SER A 47 19.62 -3.94 6.97
N LYS A 48 19.68 -5.16 7.51
CA LYS A 48 18.70 -6.22 7.21
C LYS A 48 17.28 -5.84 7.65
N GLN A 49 17.15 -5.30 8.85
CA GLN A 49 15.84 -4.89 9.38
C GLN A 49 15.23 -3.73 8.56
N GLN A 50 16.04 -2.79 8.06
CA GLN A 50 15.56 -1.72 7.16
C GLN A 50 15.04 -2.29 5.83
N ILE A 51 15.77 -3.24 5.24
CA ILE A 51 15.36 -3.92 4.01
C ILE A 51 14.07 -4.72 4.25
N ASP A 52 14.02 -5.51 5.33
CA ASP A 52 12.84 -6.32 5.69
C ASP A 52 11.61 -5.42 5.90
N ARG A 53 11.75 -4.28 6.57
CA ARG A 53 10.67 -3.33 6.77
C ARG A 53 10.15 -2.78 5.44
N LEU A 54 11.04 -2.36 4.53
CA LEU A 54 10.67 -1.76 3.24
C LEU A 54 10.06 -2.76 2.25
N LEU A 55 10.33 -4.05 2.43
CA LEU A 55 9.89 -5.12 1.54
C LEU A 55 8.93 -6.12 2.19
N ARG A 56 8.45 -5.84 3.41
CA ARG A 56 7.51 -6.72 4.11
C ARG A 56 6.22 -6.91 3.30
N PRO A 57 5.50 -8.03 3.46
CA PRO A 57 4.16 -8.16 2.91
C PRO A 57 3.28 -6.97 3.34
N GLY A 58 2.64 -6.31 2.38
CA GLY A 58 1.87 -5.08 2.61
C GLY A 58 2.66 -3.77 2.55
N ALA A 59 3.99 -3.81 2.33
CA ALA A 59 4.80 -2.62 2.14
C ALA A 59 4.37 -1.79 0.93
N SER A 60 3.76 -2.40 -0.09
CA SER A 60 3.22 -1.67 -1.24
C SER A 60 2.17 -0.62 -0.88
N TYR A 61 1.43 -0.81 0.22
CA TYR A 61 0.51 0.20 0.77
C TYR A 61 1.23 1.13 1.74
N ALA A 62 2.13 0.60 2.57
CA ALA A 62 2.83 1.42 3.54
C ALA A 62 3.78 2.44 2.88
N ASN A 63 4.44 2.03 1.80
CA ASN A 63 5.41 2.84 1.07
C ASN A 63 4.74 3.92 0.19
N LEU A 64 3.40 3.96 0.10
CA LEU A 64 2.68 5.06 -0.53
C LEU A 64 2.81 6.35 0.29
N ASN A 65 3.00 6.24 1.60
CA ASN A 65 3.24 7.37 2.47
C ASN A 65 4.76 7.61 2.58
N PRO A 66 5.31 8.68 2.00
CA PRO A 66 6.75 8.95 2.03
C PRO A 66 7.29 9.27 3.43
N PHE A 67 6.44 9.80 4.33
CA PHE A 67 6.83 10.06 5.72
C PHE A 67 7.05 8.76 6.51
N GLU A 68 6.22 7.74 6.25
CA GLU A 68 6.36 6.40 6.82
C GLU A 68 7.64 5.71 6.30
N VAL A 69 7.92 5.82 5.00
CA VAL A 69 9.15 5.26 4.39
C VAL A 69 10.39 5.84 5.04
N LEU A 70 10.43 7.15 5.29
CA LEU A 70 11.58 7.83 5.87
C LEU A 70 11.59 7.81 7.41
N GLN A 71 10.54 7.30 8.05
CA GLN A 71 10.33 7.36 9.51
C GLN A 71 10.53 8.78 10.06
N VAL A 72 9.79 9.73 9.48
CA VAL A 72 9.81 11.14 9.88
C VAL A 72 8.39 11.63 10.13
N ASP A 73 8.24 12.60 11.02
CA ASP A 73 6.96 13.27 11.21
C ASP A 73 6.66 14.19 10.01
N PRO A 74 5.41 14.33 9.56
CA PRO A 74 5.05 15.27 8.49
C PRO A 74 5.50 16.72 8.73
N LYS A 75 5.62 17.13 9.99
CA LYS A 75 6.08 18.47 10.41
C LYS A 75 7.59 18.62 10.44
N THR A 76 8.34 17.57 10.10
CA THR A 76 9.81 17.57 10.09
C THR A 76 10.34 18.51 8.99
N PRO A 77 11.32 19.40 9.29
CA PRO A 77 11.97 20.23 8.27
C PRO A 77 12.69 19.40 7.20
N ILE A 78 12.68 19.88 5.95
CA ILE A 78 13.25 19.14 4.81
C ILE A 78 14.73 18.78 4.98
N ASP A 79 15.51 19.62 5.66
CA ASP A 79 16.92 19.38 5.93
C ASP A 79 17.16 18.17 6.84
N GLU A 80 16.29 17.98 7.84
CA GLU A 80 16.34 16.80 8.73
C GLU A 80 15.88 15.55 8.00
N ILE A 81 14.86 15.66 7.15
CA ILE A 81 14.42 14.57 6.27
C ILE A 81 15.57 14.15 5.34
N LYS A 82 16.32 15.11 4.77
CA LYS A 82 17.49 14.84 3.92
C LYS A 82 18.59 14.10 4.67
N LYS A 83 18.87 14.47 5.92
CA LYS A 83 19.83 13.76 6.78
C LYS A 83 19.39 12.32 7.06
N LYS A 84 18.10 12.13 7.35
CA LYS A 84 17.52 10.80 7.58
C LYS A 84 17.60 9.92 6.34
N PHE A 85 17.25 10.45 5.17
CA PHE A 85 17.41 9.79 3.87
C PHE A 85 18.85 9.32 3.66
N ARG A 86 19.85 10.21 3.78
CA ARG A 86 21.27 9.84 3.60
C ARG A 86 21.71 8.70 4.53
N ARG A 87 21.30 8.73 5.80
CA ARG A 87 21.64 7.67 6.78
C ARG A 87 21.02 6.33 6.37
N MET A 88 19.74 6.32 6.00
CA MET A 88 19.03 5.12 5.58
C MET A 88 19.57 4.56 4.27
N SER A 89 19.91 5.42 3.31
CA SER A 89 20.50 5.03 2.02
C SER A 89 21.80 4.25 2.20
N ILE A 90 22.64 4.63 3.16
CA ILE A 90 23.87 3.88 3.48
C ILE A 90 23.54 2.49 4.05
N LEU A 91 22.50 2.38 4.87
CA LEU A 91 22.10 1.09 5.47
C LEU A 91 21.58 0.11 4.43
N VAL A 92 20.79 0.59 3.46
CA VAL A 92 20.13 -0.26 2.45
C VAL A 92 20.88 -0.33 1.12
N HIS A 93 22.08 0.25 1.00
CA HIS A 93 22.83 0.26 -0.26
C HIS A 93 23.23 -1.17 -0.68
N PRO A 94 23.10 -1.56 -1.97
CA PRO A 94 23.46 -2.89 -2.46
C PRO A 94 24.94 -3.24 -2.20
N ASP A 95 25.89 -2.33 -2.42
CA ASP A 95 27.32 -2.58 -2.18
C ASP A 95 27.65 -2.99 -0.73
N LYS A 96 26.86 -2.55 0.25
CA LYS A 96 27.03 -2.89 1.67
C LYS A 96 26.26 -4.16 2.07
N ASN A 97 25.33 -4.60 1.23
CA ASN A 97 24.46 -5.75 1.46
C ASN A 97 24.60 -6.74 0.30
N GLN A 98 25.83 -7.13 -0.02
CA GLN A 98 26.14 -7.95 -1.20
C GLN A 98 25.43 -9.31 -1.17
N ASP A 99 25.27 -9.89 0.02
CA ASP A 99 24.54 -11.15 0.24
C ASP A 99 23.03 -11.05 -0.07
N ASP A 100 22.48 -9.82 -0.08
CA ASP A 100 21.07 -9.55 -0.34
C ASP A 100 20.89 -8.35 -1.30
N SER A 101 21.78 -8.26 -2.31
CA SER A 101 21.92 -7.07 -3.15
C SER A 101 20.63 -6.74 -3.93
N GLU A 102 19.85 -7.74 -4.33
CA GLU A 102 18.60 -7.52 -5.07
C GLU A 102 17.53 -6.88 -4.18
N ARG A 103 17.36 -7.38 -2.95
CA ARG A 103 16.41 -6.79 -2.00
C ARG A 103 16.90 -5.43 -1.53
N ALA A 104 18.20 -5.28 -1.29
CA ALA A 104 18.81 -4.00 -0.96
C ALA A 104 18.51 -2.94 -2.04
N GLN A 105 18.67 -3.28 -3.32
CA GLN A 105 18.32 -2.38 -4.43
C GLN A 105 16.84 -1.99 -4.41
N LYS A 106 15.92 -2.95 -4.28
CA LYS A 106 14.48 -2.66 -4.22
C LYS A 106 14.12 -1.75 -3.03
N ALA A 107 14.72 -1.99 -1.86
CA ALA A 107 14.52 -1.16 -0.69
C ALA A 107 15.08 0.26 -0.89
N PHE A 108 16.26 0.37 -1.50
CA PHE A 108 16.88 1.65 -1.87
C PHE A 108 16.02 2.45 -2.85
N ASP A 109 15.40 1.78 -3.83
CA ASP A 109 14.51 2.41 -4.80
C ASP A 109 13.27 2.99 -4.14
N GLU A 110 12.62 2.25 -3.23
CA GLU A 110 11.47 2.74 -2.46
C GLU A 110 11.85 3.93 -1.57
N LEU A 111 13.01 3.88 -0.93
CA LEU A 111 13.53 4.99 -0.13
C LEU A 111 13.80 6.24 -0.99
N THR A 112 14.39 6.05 -2.16
CA THR A 112 14.70 7.14 -3.11
C THR A 112 13.43 7.75 -3.68
N LYS A 113 12.43 6.93 -3.99
CA LYS A 113 11.11 7.39 -4.44
C LYS A 113 10.43 8.26 -3.39
N ALA A 114 10.45 7.85 -2.12
CA ALA A 114 9.91 8.65 -1.02
C ALA A 114 10.65 9.99 -0.86
N TRP A 115 11.98 9.98 -0.91
CA TRP A 115 12.77 11.22 -0.86
C TRP A 115 12.43 12.17 -2.01
N ARG A 116 12.38 11.69 -3.25
CA ARG A 116 12.02 12.53 -4.42
C ARG A 116 10.64 13.16 -4.28
N CYS A 117 9.70 12.44 -3.65
CA CYS A 117 8.36 12.94 -3.39
C CYS A 117 8.36 14.08 -2.36
N LEU A 118 9.23 14.04 -1.35
CA LEU A 118 9.32 15.09 -0.33
C LEU A 118 10.29 16.23 -0.70
N GLU A 119 11.26 15.98 -1.57
CA GLU A 119 12.23 16.99 -2.04
C GLU A 119 11.57 18.02 -2.96
N ASN A 120 10.62 17.58 -3.79
CA ASN A 120 9.87 18.49 -4.64
C ASN A 120 8.72 19.14 -3.85
N GLU A 121 8.72 20.48 -3.80
CA GLU A 121 7.77 21.26 -3.00
C GLU A 121 6.30 20.97 -3.37
N SER A 122 6.00 20.84 -4.67
CA SER A 122 4.62 20.58 -5.12
C SER A 122 4.12 19.20 -4.69
N THR A 123 4.95 18.16 -4.82
CA THR A 123 4.56 16.82 -4.38
C THR A 123 4.56 16.68 -2.87
N ARG A 124 5.47 17.37 -2.18
CA ARG A 124 5.50 17.45 -0.72
C ARG A 124 4.23 18.09 -0.19
N GLN A 125 3.81 19.22 -0.77
CA GLN A 125 2.57 19.89 -0.36
C GLN A 125 1.36 18.97 -0.50
N LYS A 126 1.23 18.24 -1.62
CA LYS A 126 0.16 17.24 -1.78
C LYS A 126 0.19 16.16 -0.71
N CYS A 127 1.37 15.72 -0.28
CA CYS A 127 1.48 14.75 0.81
C CYS A 127 1.06 15.35 2.15
N LEU A 128 1.36 16.64 2.40
CA LEU A 128 0.92 17.36 3.59
C LEU A 128 -0.60 17.60 3.59
N ASP A 129 -1.18 17.95 2.44
CA ASP A 129 -2.63 18.12 2.30
C ASP A 129 -3.39 16.83 2.67
N ILE A 130 -2.85 15.66 2.29
CA ILE A 130 -3.42 14.36 2.67
C ILE A 130 -3.34 14.14 4.19
N VAL A 131 -2.24 14.55 4.83
CA VAL A 131 -2.09 14.45 6.29
C VAL A 131 -3.06 15.38 7.00
N GLU A 132 -3.20 16.62 6.53
CA GLU A 132 -4.14 17.61 7.08
C GLU A 132 -5.59 17.13 6.92
N GLU A 133 -5.97 16.59 5.76
CA GLU A 133 -7.28 16.00 5.54
C GLU A 133 -7.55 14.83 6.50
N ALA A 134 -6.55 13.98 6.74
CA ALA A 134 -6.68 12.90 7.72
C ALA A 134 -6.91 13.43 9.14
N GLU A 135 -6.14 14.43 9.57
CA GLU A 135 -6.31 15.08 10.88
C GLU A 135 -7.73 15.68 11.01
N ALA A 136 -8.22 16.36 9.98
CA ALA A 136 -9.56 16.93 9.95
C ALA A 136 -10.66 15.87 10.03
N ILE A 137 -10.52 14.76 9.28
CA ILE A 137 -11.47 13.64 9.31
C ILE A 137 -11.52 13.02 10.71
N VAL A 138 -10.36 12.74 11.31
CA VAL A 138 -10.32 12.14 12.66
C VAL A 138 -10.92 13.08 13.70
N THR A 139 -10.58 14.37 13.64
CA THR A 139 -11.12 15.40 14.55
C THR A 139 -12.64 15.47 14.45
N LYS A 140 -13.17 15.63 13.22
CA LYS A 140 -14.61 15.70 12.97
C LYS A 140 -15.34 14.45 13.44
N ARG A 141 -14.82 13.26 13.12
CA ARG A 141 -15.39 11.98 13.57
C ARG A 141 -15.42 11.88 15.10
N THR A 142 -14.36 12.33 15.77
CA THR A 142 -14.25 12.31 17.23
C THR A 142 -15.28 13.24 17.87
N GLU A 143 -15.44 14.46 17.35
CA GLU A 143 -16.45 15.42 17.81
C GLU A 143 -17.89 14.92 17.61
N GLU A 144 -18.18 14.33 16.45
CA GLU A 144 -19.48 13.74 16.14
C GLU A 144 -19.82 12.60 17.10
N ARG A 145 -18.84 11.73 17.40
CA ARG A 145 -18.99 10.64 18.37
C ARG A 145 -19.29 11.16 19.77
N LYS A 146 -18.59 12.20 20.23
CA LYS A 146 -18.87 12.87 21.52
C LYS A 146 -20.29 13.45 21.56
N LYS A 147 -20.71 14.13 20.49
CA LYS A 147 -22.07 14.70 20.36
C LYS A 147 -23.15 13.62 20.36
N GLN A 148 -22.88 12.45 19.79
CA GLN A 148 -23.79 11.31 19.81
C GLN A 148 -23.90 10.70 21.21
N LEU A 149 -22.77 10.43 21.88
CA LEU A 149 -22.76 9.88 23.24
C LEU A 149 -23.50 10.80 24.22
N LYS A 150 -23.33 12.12 24.09
CA LYS A 150 -24.09 13.11 24.87
C LYS A 150 -25.59 13.03 24.63
N ARG A 151 -26.04 12.84 23.38
CA ARG A 151 -27.47 12.66 23.04
C ARG A 151 -28.04 11.36 23.58
N GLU A 152 -27.23 10.31 23.63
CA GLU A 152 -27.60 9.00 24.18
C GLU A 152 -27.49 8.93 25.71
N GLY A 153 -27.11 10.03 26.39
CA GLY A 153 -26.92 10.06 27.84
C GLY A 153 -25.77 9.18 28.35
N LYS A 154 -24.85 8.78 27.46
CA LYS A 154 -23.67 7.98 27.79
C LYS A 154 -22.47 8.89 28.12
N ASP A 155 -21.45 8.30 28.76
CA ASP A 155 -20.16 8.97 28.97
C ASP A 155 -19.60 9.46 27.63
N THR A 156 -19.17 10.72 27.60
CA THR A 156 -18.64 11.40 26.40
C THR A 156 -17.16 11.14 26.19
N ARG A 157 -16.49 10.43 27.11
CA ARG A 157 -15.10 10.02 26.94
C ARG A 157 -14.94 9.12 25.72
N VAL A 158 -14.02 9.50 24.84
CA VAL A 158 -13.66 8.73 23.65
C VAL A 158 -12.20 8.30 23.73
N ASP A 159 -11.84 7.26 22.99
CA ASP A 159 -10.47 6.76 22.97
C ASP A 159 -9.51 7.82 22.41
N GLU A 160 -9.94 8.60 21.44
CA GLU A 160 -9.17 9.67 20.81
C GLU A 160 -8.96 10.90 21.73
N ASP A 161 -9.43 10.88 22.99
CA ASP A 161 -9.06 11.88 24.02
C ASP A 161 -7.63 11.68 24.55
N ASP A 162 -7.10 10.46 24.42
CA ASP A 162 -5.70 10.16 24.71
C ASP A 162 -4.83 10.62 23.51
N PRO A 163 -3.82 11.49 23.72
CA PRO A 163 -2.93 11.96 22.67
C PRO A 163 -2.26 10.85 21.84
N GLU A 164 -1.91 9.71 22.46
CA GLU A 164 -1.29 8.58 21.75
C GLU A 164 -2.30 7.89 20.83
N LYS A 165 -3.54 7.72 21.30
CA LYS A 165 -4.62 7.13 20.51
C LYS A 165 -5.06 8.06 19.38
N LEU A 166 -5.09 9.37 19.61
CA LEU A 166 -5.33 10.37 18.56
C LEU A 166 -4.27 10.29 17.48
N LYS A 167 -2.99 10.30 17.85
CA LYS A 167 -1.87 10.18 16.89
C LYS A 167 -1.99 8.88 16.08
N ARG A 168 -2.36 7.78 16.73
CA ARG A 168 -2.60 6.49 16.04
C ARG A 168 -3.80 6.55 15.09
N ALA A 169 -4.91 7.17 15.50
CA ALA A 169 -6.09 7.31 14.65
C ALA A 169 -5.78 8.15 13.40
N VAL A 170 -5.08 9.27 13.57
CA VAL A 170 -4.59 10.11 12.46
C VAL A 170 -3.70 9.29 11.54
N TYR A 171 -2.69 8.59 12.07
CA TYR A 171 -1.80 7.74 11.29
C TYR A 171 -2.57 6.72 10.44
N VAL A 172 -3.51 5.97 11.03
CA VAL A 172 -4.32 4.98 10.30
C VAL A 172 -5.16 5.66 9.21
N GLN A 173 -5.75 6.81 9.49
CA GLN A 173 -6.54 7.56 8.52
C GLN A 173 -5.68 8.10 7.37
N THR A 174 -4.48 8.63 7.66
CA THR A 174 -3.51 9.08 6.66
C THR A 174 -3.13 7.93 5.72
N MET A 175 -2.77 6.77 6.27
CA MET A 175 -2.41 5.59 5.47
C MET A 175 -3.55 5.15 4.55
N LYS A 176 -4.80 5.24 5.03
CA LYS A 176 -5.98 4.96 4.23
C LYS A 176 -6.13 5.94 3.06
N LEU A 177 -5.98 7.24 3.30
CA LEU A 177 -6.10 8.25 2.25
C LEU A 177 -5.03 8.08 1.16
N PHE A 178 -3.77 7.83 1.53
CA PHE A 178 -2.72 7.53 0.54
C PHE A 178 -3.07 6.31 -0.32
N ALA A 179 -3.59 5.24 0.30
CA ALA A 179 -4.03 4.05 -0.42
C ALA A 179 -5.22 4.33 -1.36
N ASP A 180 -6.21 5.09 -0.91
CA ASP A 180 -7.40 5.45 -1.70
C ASP A 180 -7.02 6.34 -2.89
N MET A 181 -6.10 7.29 -2.70
CA MET A 181 -5.58 8.14 -3.77
C MET A 181 -4.84 7.33 -4.83
N GLU A 182 -4.00 6.37 -4.42
CA GLU A 182 -3.30 5.48 -5.37
C GLU A 182 -4.28 4.57 -6.12
N ARG A 183 -5.31 4.04 -5.45
CA ARG A 183 -6.36 3.25 -6.11
C ARG A 183 -7.09 4.08 -7.16
N LYS A 184 -7.47 5.32 -6.81
CA LYS A 184 -8.14 6.25 -7.73
C LYS A 184 -7.25 6.61 -8.92
N ARG A 185 -5.95 6.84 -8.70
CA ARG A 185 -4.97 7.09 -9.77
C ARG A 185 -4.89 5.92 -10.75
N ARG A 186 -4.73 4.68 -10.25
CA ARG A 186 -4.66 3.48 -11.11
C ARG A 186 -5.95 3.25 -11.91
N GLN A 187 -7.10 3.49 -11.29
CA GLN A 187 -8.40 3.40 -11.97
C GLN A 187 -8.49 4.45 -13.10
N GLN A 188 -8.08 5.69 -12.83
CA GLN A 188 -8.08 6.73 -13.85
C GLN A 188 -7.14 6.40 -15.01
N GLU A 189 -5.91 5.95 -14.71
CA GLU A 189 -4.95 5.55 -15.75
C GLU A 189 -5.44 4.41 -16.62
N THR A 190 -6.11 3.42 -16.02
CA THR A 190 -6.72 2.30 -16.76
C THR A 190 -7.81 2.82 -17.70
N ARG A 191 -8.70 3.69 -17.19
CA ARG A 191 -9.77 4.29 -18.00
C ARG A 191 -9.22 5.12 -19.16
N ASP A 192 -8.20 5.95 -18.91
CA ASP A 192 -7.56 6.78 -19.93
C ASP A 192 -6.87 5.92 -21.00
N GLN A 193 -6.22 4.81 -20.59
CA GLN A 193 -5.60 3.87 -21.52
C GLN A 193 -6.64 3.17 -22.40
N GLU A 194 -7.75 2.72 -21.82
CA GLU A 194 -8.85 2.12 -22.57
C GLU A 194 -9.50 3.10 -23.54
N GLU A 195 -9.70 4.36 -23.13
CA GLU A 195 -10.24 5.41 -24.00
C GLU A 195 -9.30 5.70 -25.18
N ARG A 196 -7.99 5.83 -24.92
CA ARG A 196 -6.98 5.99 -25.98
C ARG A 196 -6.93 4.79 -26.92
N LYS A 197 -7.10 3.57 -26.40
CA LYS A 197 -7.16 2.36 -27.22
C LYS A 197 -8.41 2.36 -28.09
N ARG A 198 -9.60 2.59 -27.51
CA ARG A 198 -10.87 2.70 -28.24
C ARG A 198 -10.80 3.74 -29.37
N LYS A 199 -10.24 4.91 -29.08
CA LYS A 199 -10.07 5.96 -30.08
C LYS A 199 -9.17 5.52 -31.25
N ARG A 200 -8.05 4.86 -30.97
CA ARG A 200 -7.15 4.35 -32.02
C ARG A 200 -7.79 3.23 -32.84
N ASP A 201 -8.52 2.32 -32.20
CA ASP A 201 -9.21 1.24 -32.89
C ASP A 201 -10.26 1.80 -33.86
N LEU A 202 -11.02 2.83 -33.45
CA LEU A 202 -11.97 3.54 -34.32
C LEU A 202 -11.28 4.27 -35.48
N GLU A 203 -10.16 4.95 -35.25
CA GLU A 203 -9.39 5.61 -36.32
C GLU A 203 -8.88 4.62 -37.38
N ILE A 204 -8.47 3.42 -36.96
CA ILE A 204 -8.04 2.34 -37.86
C ILE A 204 -9.25 1.83 -38.67
N GLU A 205 -10.38 1.59 -38.02
CA GLU A 205 -11.60 1.11 -38.69
C GLU A 205 -12.12 2.13 -39.71
N GLU A 206 -12.11 3.42 -39.39
CA GLU A 206 -12.45 4.49 -40.34
C GLU A 206 -11.47 4.54 -41.52
N GLU A 207 -10.17 4.33 -41.27
CA GLU A 207 -9.18 4.27 -42.34
C GLU A 207 -9.38 3.05 -43.25
N GLU A 208 -9.69 1.88 -42.68
CA GLU A 208 -9.99 0.64 -43.41
C GLU A 208 -11.27 0.79 -44.23
N GLN A 209 -12.34 1.35 -43.67
CA GLN A 209 -13.58 1.62 -44.39
C GLN A 209 -13.34 2.60 -45.55
N ARG A 210 -12.58 3.68 -45.32
CA ARG A 210 -12.23 4.62 -46.39
C ARG A 210 -11.35 4.00 -47.47
N LYS A 211 -10.47 3.06 -47.12
CA LYS A 211 -9.67 2.29 -48.10
C LYS A 211 -10.57 1.35 -48.90
N ALA A 212 -11.45 0.61 -48.22
CA ALA A 212 -12.40 -0.31 -48.86
C ALA A 212 -13.37 0.42 -49.80
N GLU A 213 -13.87 1.59 -49.40
CA GLU A 213 -14.75 2.42 -50.24
C GLU A 213 -14.02 2.93 -51.49
N LYS A 214 -12.76 3.38 -51.34
CA LYS A 214 -11.92 3.80 -52.48
C LYS A 214 -11.62 2.64 -53.42
N GLU A 215 -11.32 1.44 -52.89
CA GLU A 215 -11.12 0.25 -53.71
C GLU A 215 -12.40 -0.17 -54.43
N TRP A 216 -13.54 -0.13 -53.74
CA TRP A 216 -14.84 -0.43 -54.32
C TRP A 216 -15.19 0.54 -55.46
N GLN A 217 -14.99 1.86 -55.28
CA GLN A 217 -15.22 2.86 -56.32
C GLN A 217 -14.34 2.62 -57.56
N LYS A 218 -13.04 2.35 -57.38
CA LYS A 218 -12.14 2.04 -58.51
C LYS A 218 -12.58 0.78 -59.26
N ASN A 219 -12.93 -0.28 -58.53
CA ASN A 219 -13.40 -1.52 -59.15
C ASN A 219 -14.74 -1.33 -59.87
N PHE A 220 -15.65 -0.53 -59.29
CA PHE A 220 -16.92 -0.18 -59.91
C PHE A 220 -16.73 0.61 -61.22
N GLU A 221 -15.83 1.61 -61.22
CA GLU A 221 -15.53 2.44 -62.39
C GLU A 221 -14.90 1.61 -63.53
N VAL A 222 -13.97 0.70 -63.22
CA VAL A 222 -13.38 -0.22 -64.22
C VAL A 222 -14.43 -1.16 -64.81
N MET A 223 -15.39 -1.64 -64.01
CA MET A 223 -16.48 -2.52 -64.47
C MET A 223 -17.54 -1.81 -65.32
N THR A 224 -17.64 -0.48 -65.24
CA THR A 224 -18.67 0.30 -65.94
C THR A 224 -18.17 1.02 -67.19
N ILE A 225 -16.86 0.98 -67.50
CA ILE A 225 -16.32 1.44 -68.78
C ILE A 225 -16.62 0.37 -69.85
N PRO A 226 -17.51 0.64 -70.83
CA PRO A 226 -17.70 -0.28 -71.95
C PRO A 226 -16.44 -0.24 -72.82
N GLU A 227 -15.94 -1.42 -73.17
CA GLU A 227 -14.84 -1.62 -74.10
C GLU A 227 -15.23 -1.08 -75.50
N LEU A 228 -15.08 0.24 -75.71
CA LEU A 228 -15.17 0.86 -77.04
C LEU A 228 -13.84 0.61 -77.77
N HIS A 229 -13.62 -0.64 -78.19
CA HIS A 229 -12.71 -0.99 -79.27
C HIS A 229 -13.24 -2.23 -79.99
N LEU A 230 -14.01 -1.99 -81.05
CA LEU A 230 -13.88 -2.56 -82.41
C LEU A 230 -14.97 -2.00 -83.32
#